data_AF-A0A957NSR2-F1
#
_entry.id   AF-A0A957NSR2-F1
#
_cell.length_a   1.000
_cell.length_b   1.000
_cell.length_c   1.000
_cell.angle_alpha   90.00
_cell.angle_beta   90.00
_cell.angle_gamma   90.00
#
_symmetry.space_group_name_H-M   'P 1'
#
loop_
_entity.id
_entity.type
_entity.pdbx_description
1 polymer ?
#
loop_
_entity_poly.entity_id
_entity_poly.type
_entity_poly.pdbx_seq_one_letter_code
_entity_poly.pdbx_strand_id
1 'polypeptide(L)'
;MGRIFTFFAANKRFSVGFILFTIVCLLALFQPLLVRWRLGDVSPMTTGTYPLYLDPNPENLLGTDRMGRDVFSILLVGLRYSMAIGLLA
;
A
#
# COMPACT_ATOMS: atom_id res chain seq x y z
N MET A 1 24.47 6.29 20.05
CA MET A 1 23.61 6.43 18.86
C MET A 1 24.21 5.91 17.52
N GLY A 2 25.53 5.89 17.28
CA GLY A 2 26.10 5.55 15.95
C GLY A 2 26.11 4.07 15.53
N ARG A 3 25.82 3.12 16.42
CA ARG A 3 25.99 1.67 16.15
C ARG A 3 24.88 1.06 15.27
N ILE A 4 23.68 1.63 15.28
CA ILE A 4 22.54 1.12 14.49
C ILE A 4 22.76 1.39 13.00
N PHE A 5 23.23 2.58 12.65
CA PHE A 5 23.56 2.94 11.26
C PHE A 5 24.71 2.09 10.70
N THR A 6 25.71 1.74 11.52
CA THR A 6 26.79 0.84 11.09
C THR A 6 26.32 -0.60 10.88
N PHE A 7 25.34 -1.08 11.65
CA PHE A 7 24.75 -2.42 11.45
C PHE A 7 23.95 -2.51 10.14
N PHE A 8 23.19 -1.46 9.80
CA PHE A 8 22.50 -1.35 8.51
C PHE A 8 23.48 -1.25 7.32
N ALA A 9 24.59 -0.52 7.48
CA ALA A 9 25.60 -0.45 6.43
C ALA A 9 26.39 -1.76 6.25
N ALA A 10 26.60 -2.52 7.34
CA ALA A 10 27.38 -3.76 7.33
C ALA A 10 26.67 -4.92 6.61
N ASN A 11 25.33 -4.99 6.67
CA ASN A 11 24.58 -6.12 6.15
C ASN A 11 23.50 -5.70 5.15
N LYS A 12 23.93 -5.42 3.90
CA LYS A 12 23.06 -4.88 2.83
C LYS A 12 21.77 -5.69 2.61
N ARG A 13 21.82 -7.03 2.74
CA ARG A 13 20.65 -7.90 2.55
C ARG A 13 19.59 -7.68 3.64
N PHE A 14 20.02 -7.61 4.90
CA PHE A 14 19.14 -7.33 6.02
C PHE A 14 18.52 -5.93 5.89
N SER A 15 19.33 -4.94 5.52
CA SER A 15 18.87 -3.56 5.36
C SER A 15 17.82 -3.41 4.27
N VAL A 16 17.99 -4.06 3.11
CA VAL A 16 16.97 -4.04 2.05
C VAL A 16 15.65 -4.65 2.55
N GLY A 17 15.72 -5.81 3.20
CA GLY A 17 14.53 -6.46 3.76
C GLY A 17 13.83 -5.59 4.82
N PHE A 18 14.60 -5.01 5.73
CA PHE A 18 14.06 -4.13 6.77
C PHE A 18 13.45 -2.85 6.19
N ILE A 19 14.09 -2.23 5.19
CA ILE A 19 13.55 -1.04 4.51
C ILE A 19 12.23 -1.38 3.82
N LEU A 20 12.18 -2.47 3.06
CA LEU A 20 10.97 -2.91 2.36
C LEU A 20 9.84 -3.22 3.35
N PHE A 21 10.15 -3.95 4.44
CA PHE A 21 9.20 -4.23 5.51
C PHE A 21 8.68 -2.94 6.15
N THR A 22 9.57 -2.00 6.48
CA THR A 22 9.20 -0.71 7.06
C THR A 22 8.27 0.06 6.12
N ILE A 23 8.56 0.10 4.82
CA ILE A 23 7.70 0.75 3.81
C ILE A 23 6.31 0.12 3.81
N VAL A 24 6.22 -1.21 3.79
CA VAL A 24 4.94 -1.94 3.83
C VAL A 24 4.15 -1.60 5.11
N CYS A 25 4.81 -1.60 6.27
CA CYS A 25 4.16 -1.22 7.53
C CYS A 25 3.65 0.22 7.51
N LEU A 26 4.43 1.17 6.98
CA LEU A 26 4.00 2.56 6.86
C LEU A 26 2.81 2.71 5.90
N LEU A 27 2.82 2.01 4.76
CA LEU A 27 1.70 2.01 3.82
C LEU A 27 0.41 1.45 4.45
N ALA A 28 0.52 0.39 5.25
CA ALA A 28 -0.61 -0.19 5.98
C ALA A 28 -1.15 0.75 7.06
N LEU A 29 -0.25 1.41 7.80
CA LEU A 29 -0.61 2.37 8.86
C LEU A 29 -1.29 3.62 8.28
N PHE A 30 -0.73 4.19 7.21
CA PHE A 30 -1.24 5.39 6.54
C PHE A 30 -2.30 5.10 5.48
N GLN A 31 -2.71 3.84 5.31
CA GLN A 31 -3.76 3.40 4.39
C GLN A 31 -5.01 4.32 4.37
N PRO A 32 -5.66 4.66 5.50
CA PRO A 32 -6.90 5.44 5.47
C PRO A 32 -6.67 6.87 4.95
N LEU A 33 -5.52 7.46 5.25
CA LEU A 33 -5.13 8.78 4.74
C LEU A 33 -4.80 8.73 3.25
N LEU A 34 -4.06 7.72 2.80
CA LEU A 34 -3.67 7.54 1.40
C LEU A 34 -4.89 7.29 0.49
N VAL A 35 -5.81 6.43 0.94
CA VAL A 35 -7.05 6.15 0.22
C VAL A 35 -7.92 7.40 0.16
N ARG A 36 -8.07 8.14 1.26
CA ARG A 36 -8.86 9.39 1.27
C ARG A 36 -8.25 10.47 0.40
N TRP A 37 -6.92 10.60 0.40
CA TRP A 37 -6.22 11.53 -0.50
C TRP A 37 -6.43 11.18 -1.97
N ARG A 38 -6.52 9.88 -2.30
CA ARG A 38 -6.68 9.39 -3.67
C ARG A 38 -8.13 9.46 -4.17
N LEU A 39 -9.08 8.94 -3.39
CA LEU A 39 -10.48 8.71 -3.80
C LEU A 39 -11.44 9.75 -3.20
N GLY A 40 -10.95 10.67 -2.35
CA GLY A 40 -11.80 11.59 -1.61
C GLY A 40 -12.69 10.85 -0.61
N ASP A 41 -13.99 11.13 -0.65
CA ASP A 41 -15.00 10.50 0.20
C ASP A 41 -15.58 9.21 -0.41
N VAL A 42 -15.08 8.76 -1.58
CA VAL A 42 -15.51 7.53 -2.22
C VAL A 42 -14.84 6.31 -1.58
N SER A 43 -15.64 5.30 -1.25
CA SER A 43 -15.07 4.06 -0.70
C SER A 43 -14.30 3.27 -1.77
N PRO A 44 -13.13 2.69 -1.46
CA PRO A 44 -12.36 1.88 -2.41
C PRO A 44 -13.06 0.58 -2.82
N MET A 45 -14.12 0.20 -2.10
CA MET A 45 -14.95 -0.97 -2.40
C MET A 45 -16.15 -0.62 -3.28
N THR A 46 -16.42 0.67 -3.52
CA THR A 46 -17.50 1.14 -4.39
C THR A 46 -17.23 0.71 -5.82
N THR A 47 -18.19 0.05 -6.44
CA THR A 47 -18.09 -0.45 -7.82
C THR A 47 -18.51 0.63 -8.83
N GLY A 48 -17.90 0.63 -10.02
CA GLY A 48 -18.26 1.55 -11.10
C GLY A 48 -17.74 2.97 -10.93
N THR A 49 -16.75 3.17 -10.05
CA THR A 49 -16.08 4.47 -9.86
C THR A 49 -15.30 4.91 -11.11
N TYR A 50 -14.74 3.94 -11.83
CA TYR A 50 -13.94 4.13 -13.05
C TYR A 50 -14.36 3.17 -14.17
N PRO A 51 -13.94 3.40 -15.43
CA PRO A 51 -14.11 2.42 -16.50
C PRO A 51 -13.48 1.07 -16.14
N LEU A 52 -14.04 -0.01 -16.68
CA LEU A 52 -13.54 -1.37 -16.44
C LEU A 52 -12.24 -1.61 -17.20
N TYR A 53 -11.30 -2.34 -16.58
CA TYR A 53 -10.03 -2.76 -17.18
C TYR A 53 -9.23 -1.60 -17.79
N LEU A 54 -9.18 -0.48 -17.07
CA LEU A 54 -8.36 0.65 -17.46
C LEU A 54 -6.89 0.30 -17.21
N ASP A 55 -6.05 0.57 -18.20
CA ASP A 55 -4.60 0.46 -18.05
C ASP A 55 -4.05 1.46 -17.02
N PRO A 56 -2.86 1.19 -16.45
CA PRO A 56 -2.20 2.12 -15.54
C PRO A 56 -2.05 3.52 -16.13
N ASN A 57 -2.55 4.52 -15.41
CA ASN A 57 -2.48 5.92 -15.82
C ASN A 57 -2.23 6.83 -14.60
N PRO A 58 -2.02 8.15 -14.79
CA PRO A 58 -1.72 9.05 -13.67
C PRO A 58 -2.82 9.12 -12.60
N GLU A 59 -4.09 8.89 -12.98
CA GLU A 59 -5.23 8.88 -12.04
C GLU A 59 -5.30 7.55 -11.27
N ASN A 60 -5.11 6.43 -11.97
CA ASN A 60 -5.12 5.05 -11.49
C ASN A 60 -3.74 4.42 -11.71
N LEU A 61 -2.84 4.58 -10.73
CA LEU A 61 -1.43 4.15 -10.85
C LEU A 61 -1.25 2.67 -11.23
N LEU A 62 -2.21 1.82 -10.86
CA LEU A 62 -2.20 0.38 -11.15
C LEU A 62 -3.40 -0.03 -12.01
N GLY A 63 -4.09 0.93 -12.62
CA GLY A 63 -5.29 0.69 -13.42
C GLY A 63 -6.51 0.33 -12.57
N THR A 64 -7.52 -0.22 -13.23
CA THR A 64 -8.80 -0.58 -12.61
C THR A 64 -9.13 -2.06 -12.77
N ASP A 65 -9.80 -2.62 -11.77
CA ASP A 65 -10.28 -4.02 -11.80
C ASP A 65 -11.57 -4.16 -12.64
N ARG A 66 -12.02 -5.39 -12.85
CA ARG A 66 -13.27 -5.78 -13.54
C ARG A 66 -14.53 -5.10 -13.02
N MET A 67 -14.47 -4.53 -11.80
CA MET A 67 -15.58 -3.83 -11.16
C MET A 67 -15.45 -2.29 -11.26
N GLY A 68 -14.50 -1.78 -12.06
CA GLY A 68 -14.27 -0.34 -12.20
C GLY A 68 -13.72 0.32 -10.94
N ARG A 69 -12.88 -0.40 -10.19
CA ARG A 69 -12.30 0.05 -8.91
C ARG A 69 -10.82 0.30 -9.06
N ASP A 70 -10.30 1.31 -8.37
CA ASP A 70 -8.87 1.61 -8.34
C ASP A 70 -8.08 0.49 -7.64
N VAL A 71 -7.22 -0.21 -8.40
CA VAL A 71 -6.49 -1.39 -7.91
C VAL A 71 -5.52 -1.01 -6.78
N PHE A 72 -4.88 0.16 -6.89
CA PHE A 72 -3.96 0.65 -5.87
C PHE A 72 -4.64 0.83 -4.51
N SER A 73 -5.81 1.45 -4.50
CA SER A 73 -6.58 1.64 -3.27
C SER A 73 -7.09 0.33 -2.67
N ILE A 74 -7.49 -0.64 -3.51
CA ILE A 74 -7.85 -1.99 -3.04
C ILE A 74 -6.65 -2.68 -2.37
N LEU A 75 -5.48 -2.60 -2.98
CA LEU A 75 -4.26 -3.21 -2.43
C LEU A 75 -3.90 -2.60 -1.08
N LEU A 76 -4.02 -1.28 -0.91
CA LEU A 76 -3.78 -0.64 0.38
C LEU A 76 -4.74 -1.13 1.47
N VAL A 77 -6.03 -1.28 1.14
CA VAL A 77 -7.02 -1.84 2.07
C VAL A 77 -6.66 -3.28 2.46
N GLY A 78 -6.31 -4.11 1.47
CA GLY A 78 -5.86 -5.48 1.71
C GLY A 78 -4.60 -5.54 2.57
N LEU A 79 -3.64 -4.65 2.34
CA LEU A 79 -2.39 -4.55 3.09
C LEU A 79 -2.66 -4.32 4.59
N ARG A 80 -3.57 -3.41 4.92
CA ARG A 80 -3.95 -3.13 6.31
C ARG A 80 -4.58 -4.35 6.98
N TYR A 81 -5.48 -5.05 6.29
CA TYR A 81 -6.09 -6.27 6.83
C TYR A 81 -5.08 -7.39 7.01
N SER A 82 -4.19 -7.63 6.04
CA SER A 82 -3.12 -8.61 6.15
C SER A 82 -2.18 -8.33 7.33
N MET A 83 -1.83 -7.06 7.55
CA MET A 83 -1.02 -6.66 8.71
C MET A 83 -1.75 -6.89 10.03
N ALA A 84 -3.05 -6.58 10.11
CA ALA A 84 -3.86 -6.81 11.30
C ALA A 84 -3.96 -8.31 11.63
N ILE A 85 -4.23 -9.15 10.62
CA ILE A 85 -4.30 -10.61 10.80
C ILE A 85 -2.94 -11.16 11.22
N GLY A 86 -1.87 -10.75 10.55
CA GLY A 86 -0.51 -11.21 10.87
C GLY A 86 -0.01 -10.79 12.26
N LEU A 87 -0.57 -9.72 12.84
CA LEU A 87 -0.28 -9.30 14.21
C LEU A 87 -1.09 -10.08 15.25
N LEU A 88 -2.27 -10.59 14.88
CA LEU A 88 -3.19 -11.29 15.78
C LEU A 88 -3.00 -12.80 15.80
N ALA A 89 -2.40 -13.38 14.76
CA ALA A 89 -2.12 -14.82 14.64
C ALA A 89 -0.96 -15.26 15.54
#